data_AF-A0A9D5AJ43-F1
#
_entry.id   AF-A0A9D5AJ43-F1
#
_cell.length_a   1.000
_cell.length_b   1.000
_cell.length_c   1.000
_cell.angle_alpha   90.00
_cell.angle_beta   90.00
_cell.angle_gamma   90.00
#
_symmetry.space_group_name_H-M   'P 1'
#
loop_
_entity.id
_entity.type
_entity.pdbx_description
1 polymer ?
#
loop_
_entity_poly.entity_id
_entity_poly.type
_entity_poly.pdbx_seq_one_letter_code
_entity_poly.pdbx_strand_id
1 'polypeptide(L)'
;MEAGIDIQCRSLSEEEISFLILSGKYLAIALVDHNKLSNAWQDVHVAGVFSNNSDYTGHYVLICGFDAGADMFEIRDPASSRKHKRISSKSLEEARKAFGTDEDILLISLEKSKNDHQPSLHLPIDSTTDS
;
A
#
# COMPACT_ATOMS: atom_id res chain seq x y z
N MET A 1 -22.21 3.87 1.72
CA MET A 1 -21.29 4.73 0.95
C MET A 1 -20.36 3.75 0.24
N GLU A 2 -20.67 3.35 -0.99
CA GLU A 2 -19.77 2.52 -1.78
C GLU A 2 -19.02 3.44 -2.73
N ALA A 3 -17.74 3.68 -2.45
CA ALA A 3 -16.90 4.61 -3.21
C ALA A 3 -16.53 4.09 -4.62
N GLY A 4 -17.15 3.01 -5.09
CA GLY A 4 -16.85 2.37 -6.38
C GLY A 4 -15.50 1.65 -6.43
N ILE A 5 -14.87 1.42 -5.28
CA ILE A 5 -13.58 0.73 -5.15
C ILE A 5 -13.84 -0.61 -4.43
N ASP A 6 -13.42 -1.70 -5.05
CA ASP A 6 -13.47 -3.04 -4.45
C ASP A 6 -12.28 -3.22 -3.49
N ILE A 7 -12.58 -3.41 -2.21
CA ILE A 7 -11.61 -3.55 -1.12
C ILE A 7 -11.91 -4.84 -0.37
N GLN A 8 -10.89 -5.67 -0.17
CA GLN A 8 -10.96 -6.90 0.62
C GLN A 8 -10.04 -6.79 1.83
N CYS A 9 -10.58 -7.08 3.02
CA CYS A 9 -9.79 -7.17 4.25
C CYS A 9 -9.48 -8.65 4.53
N ARG A 10 -8.21 -9.06 4.43
CA ARG A 10 -7.82 -10.46 4.62
C ARG A 10 -6.44 -10.58 5.24
N SER A 11 -6.27 -11.57 6.12
CA SER A 11 -4.95 -12.02 6.57
C SER A 11 -4.33 -12.88 5.48
N LEU A 12 -3.16 -12.46 4.99
CA LEU A 12 -2.44 -13.13 3.91
C LEU A 12 -1.01 -13.41 4.35
N SER A 13 -0.39 -14.46 3.80
CA SER A 13 1.04 -14.72 3.94
C SER A 13 1.86 -13.74 3.11
N GLU A 14 3.14 -13.61 3.42
CA GLU A 14 4.09 -12.79 2.65
C GLU A 14 4.11 -13.22 1.17
N GLU A 15 4.08 -14.53 0.90
CA GLU A 15 4.08 -15.11 -0.45
C GLU A 15 2.77 -14.83 -1.20
N GLU A 16 1.64 -14.85 -0.49
CA GLU A 16 0.35 -14.48 -1.09
C GLU A 16 0.32 -13.00 -1.45
N ILE A 17 0.83 -12.14 -0.57
CA ILE A 17 0.94 -10.70 -0.83
C ILE A 17 1.85 -10.46 -2.03
N SER A 18 3.03 -11.07 -2.08
CA SER A 18 3.96 -10.89 -3.20
C SER A 18 3.35 -11.36 -4.52
N PHE A 19 2.67 -12.51 -4.55
CA PHE A 19 1.99 -13.02 -5.74
C PHE A 19 0.88 -12.07 -6.22
N LEU A 20 0.05 -11.55 -5.31
CA LEU A 20 -1.03 -10.63 -5.63
C LEU A 20 -0.50 -9.30 -6.18
N ILE A 21 0.55 -8.75 -5.57
CA ILE A 21 1.17 -7.50 -6.03
C ILE A 21 1.89 -7.71 -7.37
N LEU A 22 2.60 -8.83 -7.56
CA LEU A 22 3.25 -9.18 -8.84
C LEU A 22 2.25 -9.31 -9.99
N SER A 23 1.01 -9.70 -9.72
CA SER A 23 -0.02 -9.79 -10.75
C SER A 23 -0.33 -8.44 -11.41
N GLY A 24 0.03 -7.32 -10.78
CA GLY A 24 -0.27 -5.97 -11.24
C GLY A 24 -1.75 -5.59 -11.15
N LYS A 25 -2.58 -6.45 -10.54
CA LYS A 25 -4.02 -6.26 -10.40
C LYS A 25 -4.43 -5.69 -9.06
N TYR A 26 -3.51 -5.64 -8.10
CA TYR A 26 -3.81 -5.26 -6.73
C TYR A 26 -2.79 -4.25 -6.18
N LEU A 27 -3.29 -3.38 -5.32
CA LEU A 27 -2.49 -2.66 -4.32
C LEU A 27 -2.87 -3.19 -2.93
N ALA A 28 -2.02 -2.99 -1.93
CA ALA A 28 -2.35 -3.32 -0.56
C ALA A 28 -2.05 -2.16 0.40
N ILE A 29 -2.90 -1.96 1.40
CA ILE A 29 -2.60 -1.09 2.55
C ILE A 29 -2.42 -2.01 3.77
N ALA A 30 -1.34 -1.80 4.51
CA ALA A 30 -1.04 -2.56 5.72
C ALA A 30 -0.76 -1.61 6.89
N LEU A 31 -1.25 -1.97 8.08
CA LEU A 31 -0.81 -1.37 9.33
C LEU A 31 0.51 -2.01 9.75
N VAL A 32 1.50 -1.18 10.05
CA VAL A 32 2.83 -1.63 10.45
C VAL A 32 3.30 -0.87 11.67
N ASP A 33 4.17 -1.49 12.47
CA ASP A 33 4.96 -0.78 13.44
C ASP A 33 6.05 0.03 12.71
N HIS A 34 5.86 1.36 12.70
CA HIS A 34 6.77 2.30 12.05
C HIS A 34 8.22 2.17 12.56
N ASN A 35 8.43 1.86 13.85
CA ASN A 35 9.79 1.79 14.40
C ASN A 35 10.56 0.61 13.80
N LYS A 36 9.93 -0.56 13.69
CA LYS A 36 10.50 -1.74 13.04
C LYS A 36 10.75 -1.48 11.55
N LEU A 37 9.79 -0.87 10.87
CA LEU A 37 9.90 -0.57 9.44
C LEU A 37 10.98 0.48 9.14
N SER A 38 11.11 1.52 9.98
CA SER A 38 12.06 2.61 9.79
C SER A 38 13.51 2.19 9.98
N ASN A 39 13.76 1.22 10.88
CA ASN A 39 15.06 0.61 11.05
C ASN A 39 15.49 -0.14 9.79
N ALA A 40 14.57 -0.81 9.11
CA ALA A 40 14.85 -1.48 7.84
C ALA A 40 15.15 -0.52 6.68
N TRP A 41 14.82 0.77 6.81
CA TRP A 41 15.13 1.81 5.81
C TRP A 41 16.49 2.48 6.02
N GLN A 42 17.15 2.24 7.16
CA GLN A 42 18.46 2.79 7.45
C GLN A 42 19.53 1.75 7.08
N ASP A 43 20.13 1.91 5.89
CA ASP A 43 21.21 1.07 5.34
C ASP A 43 22.49 1.02 6.20
N VAL A 44 22.56 1.83 7.27
CA VAL A 44 23.69 1.87 8.19
C VAL A 44 23.23 1.29 9.52
N HIS A 45 23.63 0.05 9.79
CA HIS A 45 23.66 -0.49 11.14
C HIS A 45 24.67 0.33 11.96
N VAL A 46 24.26 1.49 12.49
CA VAL A 46 24.90 2.04 13.68
C VAL A 46 24.43 1.17 14.82
N ALA A 47 25.15 0.05 15.04
CA ALA A 47 25.01 -0.79 16.21
C ALA A 47 25.47 0.01 17.44
N GLY A 48 24.59 0.87 17.94
CA GLY A 48 24.88 1.69 19.10
C GLY A 48 23.82 2.76 19.28
N VAL A 49 22.96 2.56 20.28
CA VAL A 49 21.99 3.54 20.80
C VAL A 49 20.65 3.62 20.04
N PHE A 50 19.89 2.53 19.98
CA PHE A 50 18.43 2.67 19.88
C PHE A 50 17.78 1.88 21.01
N SER A 51 17.11 2.66 21.86
CA SER A 51 16.42 2.26 23.08
C SER A 51 15.66 0.95 22.93
N ASN A 52 15.88 0.04 23.87
CA ASN A 52 15.11 -1.21 24.05
C ASN A 52 13.60 -0.99 24.35
N ASN A 53 13.09 0.23 24.20
CA ASN A 53 11.73 0.66 24.54
C ASN A 53 11.15 1.51 23.39
N SER A 54 11.22 1.06 22.14
CA SER A 54 10.42 1.72 21.10
C SER A 54 8.97 1.31 21.31
N ASP A 55 8.19 2.19 21.92
CA ASP A 55 6.75 2.02 22.02
C ASP A 55 6.17 1.79 20.62
N TYR A 56 5.17 0.90 20.52
CA TYR A 56 4.48 0.64 19.27
C TYR A 56 3.99 1.96 18.65
N THR A 57 4.33 2.19 17.38
CA THR A 57 3.83 3.33 16.61
C THR A 57 3.17 2.80 15.35
N GLY A 58 1.84 2.69 15.39
CA GLY A 58 1.05 2.26 14.25
C GLY A 58 1.11 3.25 13.10
N HIS A 59 1.35 2.74 11.90
CA HIS A 59 1.42 3.55 10.68
C HIS A 59 0.89 2.77 9.48
N TYR A 60 0.05 3.41 8.66
CA TYR A 60 -0.45 2.79 7.43
C TYR A 60 0.47 3.11 6.25
N VAL A 61 0.85 2.07 5.51
CA VAL A 61 1.66 2.20 4.30
C VAL A 61 0.98 1.53 3.11
N LEU A 62 1.27 2.00 1.90
CA LEU A 62 0.76 1.45 0.65
C LEU A 62 1.84 0.60 -0.03
N ILE A 63 1.54 -0.67 -0.26
CA ILE A 63 2.38 -1.63 -1.00
C ILE A 63 1.94 -1.56 -2.47
N CYS A 64 2.87 -1.17 -3.33
CA CYS A 64 2.60 -0.84 -4.74
C CYS A 64 3.20 -1.82 -5.74
N GLY A 65 4.26 -2.53 -5.34
CA GLY A 65 5.04 -3.35 -6.25
C GLY A 65 5.89 -4.36 -5.49
N PHE A 66 6.36 -5.37 -6.21
CA PHE A 66 7.25 -6.37 -5.68
C PHE A 66 8.30 -6.73 -6.74
N ASP A 67 9.56 -6.78 -6.33
CA ASP A 67 10.67 -7.24 -7.14
C ASP A 67 11.10 -8.63 -6.67
N ALA A 68 10.70 -9.66 -7.42
CA ALA A 68 11.02 -11.05 -7.11
C ALA A 68 12.51 -11.38 -7.23
N GLY A 69 13.30 -10.60 -7.98
CA GLY A 69 14.74 -10.81 -8.09
C GLY A 69 15.50 -10.34 -6.86
N ALA A 70 14.98 -9.32 -6.17
CA ALA A 70 15.58 -8.74 -4.98
C ALA A 70 14.87 -9.13 -3.68
N ASP A 71 13.69 -9.74 -3.75
CA ASP A 71 12.79 -9.99 -2.60
C ASP A 71 12.43 -8.70 -1.86
N MET A 72 12.06 -7.67 -2.63
CA MET A 72 11.81 -6.31 -2.13
C MET A 72 10.45 -5.77 -2.58
N PHE A 73 9.65 -5.32 -1.61
CA PHE A 73 8.43 -4.56 -1.85
C PHE A 73 8.73 -3.08 -2.13
N GLU A 74 8.00 -2.49 -3.08
CA GLU A 74 7.90 -1.05 -3.26
C GLU A 74 6.75 -0.51 -2.40
N ILE A 75 7.09 0.38 -1.47
CA ILE A 75 6.17 0.99 -0.52
C ILE A 75 6.09 2.50 -0.73
N ARG A 76 4.88 3.03 -0.66
CA ARG A 76 4.60 4.47 -0.52
C ARG A 76 4.15 4.76 0.90
N ASP A 77 4.84 5.70 1.50
CA ASP A 77 4.64 6.14 2.87
C ASP A 77 4.00 7.54 2.83
N PRO A 78 2.71 7.69 3.21
CA PRO A 78 2.03 8.97 3.19
C PRO A 78 2.67 10.04 4.09
N ALA A 79 3.41 9.64 5.13
CA ALA A 79 4.10 10.54 6.04
C ALA A 79 5.52 10.91 5.58
N SER A 80 5.98 10.38 4.45
CA SER A 80 7.31 10.65 3.90
C SER A 80 7.27 11.54 2.66
N SER A 81 8.25 12.44 2.56
CA SER A 81 8.51 13.20 1.33
C SER A 81 9.14 12.35 0.20
N ARG A 82 9.66 11.16 0.52
CA ARG A 82 10.20 10.22 -0.48
C ARG A 82 9.05 9.51 -1.18
N LYS A 83 9.03 9.59 -2.52
CA LYS A 83 7.93 9.06 -3.35
C LYS A 83 7.81 7.54 -3.34
N HIS A 84 8.92 6.82 -3.18
CA HIS A 84 8.97 5.37 -3.12
C HIS A 84 10.09 4.93 -2.16
N LYS A 85 9.84 3.85 -1.44
CA LYS A 85 10.82 3.17 -0.58
C LYS A 85 10.82 1.70 -0.94
N ARG A 86 11.97 1.04 -0.83
CA ARG A 86 12.06 -0.42 -1.00
C ARG A 86 12.32 -1.05 0.36
N ILE A 87 11.64 -2.13 0.67
CA ILE A 87 11.85 -2.91 1.90
C ILE A 87 11.84 -4.39 1.58
N SER A 88 12.62 -5.18 2.32
CA SER A 88 12.60 -6.62 2.19
C SER A 88 11.27 -7.18 2.66
N SER A 89 10.88 -8.32 2.08
CA SER A 89 9.67 -9.04 2.47
C SER A 89 9.66 -9.38 3.96
N LYS A 90 10.80 -9.88 4.45
CA LYS A 90 11.03 -10.15 5.88
C LYS A 90 10.76 -8.93 6.78
N SER A 91 11.30 -7.76 6.43
CA SER A 91 11.14 -6.58 7.28
C SER A 91 9.71 -6.03 7.24
N LEU A 92 9.00 -6.17 6.12
CA LEU A 92 7.57 -5.86 6.05
C LEU A 92 6.75 -6.83 6.92
N GLU A 93 7.05 -8.13 6.84
CA GLU A 93 6.39 -9.18 7.63
C GLU A 93 6.57 -8.96 9.13
N GLU A 94 7.80 -8.70 9.58
CA GLU A 94 8.12 -8.39 10.97
C GLU A 94 7.40 -7.13 11.48
N ALA A 95 7.25 -6.11 10.64
CA ALA A 95 6.60 -4.86 11.01
C ALA A 95 5.07 -4.97 11.05
N ARG A 96 4.45 -5.72 10.12
CA ARG A 96 2.98 -5.90 10.06
C ARG A 96 2.43 -6.92 11.05
N LYS A 97 3.27 -7.83 11.55
CA LYS A 97 2.93 -8.82 12.59
C LYS A 97 3.42 -8.41 13.98
N ALA A 98 3.86 -7.17 14.13
CA ALA A 98 4.28 -6.63 15.41
C ALA A 98 3.10 -6.51 16.37
N PHE A 99 3.37 -6.62 17.68
CA PHE A 99 2.33 -6.37 18.67
C PHE A 99 1.71 -4.98 18.48
N GLY A 100 0.38 -4.91 18.41
CA GLY A 100 -0.37 -3.68 18.17
C GLY A 100 -0.85 -3.49 16.73
N THR A 101 -0.45 -4.31 15.78
CA THR A 101 -1.02 -4.35 14.42
C THR A 101 -2.18 -5.36 14.32
N ASP A 102 -2.89 -5.33 13.19
CA ASP A 102 -4.07 -6.16 12.89
C ASP A 102 -3.76 -7.40 12.03
N GLU A 103 -2.52 -7.54 11.53
CA GLU A 103 -2.03 -8.61 10.62
C GLU A 103 -2.79 -8.78 9.30
N ASP A 104 -4.00 -8.25 9.15
CA ASP A 104 -4.71 -8.22 7.90
C ASP A 104 -4.19 -7.11 6.98
N ILE A 105 -4.53 -7.24 5.70
CA ILE A 105 -4.24 -6.21 4.70
C ILE A 105 -5.52 -5.82 3.99
N LEU A 106 -5.62 -4.53 3.65
CA LEU A 106 -6.65 -4.01 2.77
C LEU A 106 -6.16 -4.13 1.34
N LEU A 107 -6.63 -5.16 0.64
CA LEU A 107 -6.33 -5.42 -0.75
C LEU A 107 -7.29 -4.62 -1.64
N ILE A 108 -6.74 -3.79 -2.52
CA ILE A 108 -7.48 -2.91 -3.42
C ILE A 108 -7.38 -3.50 -4.82
N SER A 109 -8.51 -3.86 -5.42
CA SER A 109 -8.54 -4.32 -6.81
C SER A 109 -8.39 -3.14 -7.78
N LEU A 110 -7.47 -3.26 -8.72
CA LEU A 110 -7.28 -2.34 -9.84
C LEU A 110 -8.08 -2.77 -11.07
N GLU A 111 -8.69 -3.96 -11.05
CA GLU A 111 -9.58 -4.38 -12.12
C GLU A 111 -10.82 -3.47 -12.11
N LYS A 112 -11.08 -2.79 -13.23
CA LYS A 112 -12.28 -1.98 -13.37
C LYS A 112 -13.51 -2.86 -13.16
N SER A 113 -14.40 -2.46 -12.24
CA SER A 113 -15.75 -3.02 -12.22
C SER A 113 -16.35 -2.84 -13.60
N LYS A 114 -16.80 -3.92 -14.26
CA LYS A 114 -17.49 -3.90 -15.56
C LYS A 114 -18.90 -3.29 -15.46
N ASN A 115 -19.08 -2.26 -14.63
CA ASN A 115 -20.29 -1.46 -14.62
C ASN A 115 -20.10 -0.37 -15.69
N ASP A 116 -20.30 -0.78 -16.94
CA ASP A 116 -20.55 0.10 -18.07
C ASP A 116 -21.84 0.90 -17.80
N HIS A 117 -21.73 2.03 -17.12
CA HIS A 117 -22.58 3.19 -17.37
C HIS A 117 -21.63 4.37 -17.54
N GLN A 118 -21.22 4.62 -18.78
CA GLN A 118 -20.79 5.97 -19.16
C GLN A 118 -21.84 6.96 -18.66
N PRO A 119 -21.52 7.93 -17.79
CA PRO A 119 -22.25 9.18 -17.84
C PRO A 119 -21.85 9.81 -19.17
N SER A 120 -22.75 9.76 -20.15
CA SER A 120 -22.66 10.60 -21.33
C SER A 120 -22.61 12.05 -20.85
N LEU A 121 -21.40 12.63 -20.82
CA LEU A 121 -21.24 14.08 -20.76
C LEU A 121 -21.65 14.65 -22.12
N HIS A 122 -22.96 14.61 -22.40
CA HIS A 122 -23.56 15.51 -23.36
C HIS A 122 -23.98 16.75 -22.59
N LEU A 123 -23.21 17.83 -22.75
CA LEU A 123 -23.74 19.18 -22.58
C LEU A 123 -23.97 19.78 -23.98
N PRO A 124 -25.03 20.58 -24.13
CA PRO A 124 -25.66 20.86 -25.41
C PRO A 124 -24.80 21.77 -26.29
N ILE A 125 -24.88 21.50 -27.59
CA ILE A 125 -24.54 22.46 -28.63
C ILE A 125 -25.64 23.53 -28.59
N ASP A 126 -25.35 24.70 -28.02
CA ASP A 126 -26.14 25.88 -28.33
C ASP A 126 -25.66 26.42 -29.68
N SER A 127 -26.36 26.01 -30.73
CA SER A 127 -26.31 26.65 -32.03
C SER A 127 -27.54 27.52 -32.23
N THR A 128 -27.29 28.77 -32.63
CA THR A 128 -28.18 29.73 -33.33
C THR A 128 -29.14 30.51 -32.43
N THR A 129 -29.23 31.84 -32.52
CA THR A 129 -29.70 32.56 -33.72
C THR A 129 -29.36 34.06 -33.70
N ASP A 130 -29.23 34.62 -34.90
CA ASP A 130 -29.14 36.03 -35.31
C ASP A 130 -30.07 37.02 -34.55
N SER A 131 -29.57 38.24 -34.34
CA SER A 131 -30.13 39.51 -34.86
C SER A 131 -29.14 40.66 -34.69
#